data_AF-A0A7W8CG24-F1
#
_entry.id   AF-A0A7W8CG24-F1
#
_cell.length_a   1.000
_cell.length_b   1.000
_cell.length_c   1.000
_cell.angle_alpha   90.00
_cell.angle_beta   90.00
_cell.angle_gamma   90.00
#
_symmetry.space_group_name_H-M   'P 1'
#
loop_
_entity.id
_entity.type
_entity.pdbx_description
1 polymer ?
#
loop_
_entity_poly.entity_id
_entity_poly.type
_entity_poly.pdbx_seq_one_letter_code
_entity_poly.pdbx_strand_id
1 'polypeptide(L)'
;MDNVVERKLPGTPIPCEQLVRQYEDWRWRNVNKGPGQAAIFDLLVPKPEDTYQWRIQLNCGCIRDVVTHGNALERLMQRSDNYHHWHSEEQLPEGQWLCHDPKCPQHRLTGGPVRDIVEWRKRHDDLHHFEPMEIDGETIGTPHDDAVWDVLLSCGHLDTKFTKPGWKPEDGPARSTRTKKWRGLEEILPVVAKDDDDEAYWRRIYAEKHPQPAPFNQCHTCANLRTVVAYEGVGWVKPKPKSVKPPKPKPPARKTLEKRLKKLESEAAQLREELKTLPVVDDKQ
;
A
#
# COMPACT_ATOMS: atom_id res chain seq x y z
N MET A 1 11.45 1.22 17.93
CA MET A 1 10.03 0.87 17.78
C MET A 1 9.34 1.42 19.00
N ASP A 2 8.45 2.40 18.83
CA ASP A 2 7.59 2.83 19.93
C ASP A 2 6.85 1.60 20.49
N ASN A 3 6.70 1.54 21.81
CA ASN A 3 6.02 0.42 22.45
C ASN A 3 4.53 0.47 22.09
N VAL A 4 4.14 -0.29 21.07
CA VAL A 4 2.73 -0.50 20.74
C VAL A 4 2.07 -1.26 21.89
N VAL A 5 0.99 -0.71 22.45
CA VAL A 5 0.36 -1.27 23.66
C VAL A 5 -0.95 -1.99 23.34
N GLU A 6 -1.12 -3.20 23.85
CA GLU A 6 -2.41 -3.89 23.85
C GLU A 6 -3.34 -3.29 24.91
N ARG A 7 -4.52 -2.83 24.51
CA ARG A 7 -5.56 -2.35 25.45
C ARG A 7 -6.94 -2.32 24.81
N LYS A 8 -7.97 -2.26 25.65
CA LYS A 8 -9.34 -1.99 25.19
C LYS A 8 -9.44 -0.57 24.63
N LEU A 9 -9.87 -0.44 23.38
CA LEU A 9 -10.04 0.86 22.72
C LEU A 9 -11.48 1.37 22.87
N PRO A 10 -11.70 2.69 22.98
CA PRO A 10 -13.04 3.27 23.10
C PRO A 10 -13.87 3.06 21.83
N GLY A 11 -15.19 3.11 21.97
CA GLY A 11 -16.15 2.84 20.89
C GLY A 11 -16.38 1.34 20.66
N THR A 12 -17.21 1.03 19.67
CA THR A 12 -17.62 -0.34 19.34
C THR A 12 -16.88 -0.79 18.08
N PRO A 13 -16.36 -2.02 18.02
CA PRO A 13 -15.86 -2.59 16.77
C PRO A 13 -16.95 -2.61 15.70
N ILE A 14 -16.53 -2.60 14.43
CA ILE A 14 -17.44 -2.88 13.31
C ILE A 14 -18.04 -4.28 13.52
N PRO A 15 -19.37 -4.45 13.44
CA PRO A 15 -20.00 -5.77 13.57
C PRO A 15 -19.46 -6.76 12.53
N CYS A 16 -19.27 -8.01 12.92
CA CYS A 16 -18.79 -9.07 12.04
C CYS A 16 -19.66 -9.22 10.79
N GLU A 17 -20.98 -9.07 10.90
CA GLU A 17 -21.93 -9.15 9.79
C GLU A 17 -21.64 -8.06 8.73
N GLN A 18 -21.24 -6.88 9.17
CA GLN A 18 -20.88 -5.79 8.27
C GLN A 18 -19.56 -6.06 7.56
N LEU A 19 -18.55 -6.62 8.24
CA LEU A 19 -17.28 -7.03 7.62
C LEU A 19 -17.49 -8.14 6.59
N VAL A 20 -18.33 -9.13 6.89
CA VAL A 20 -18.71 -10.18 5.94
C VAL A 20 -19.41 -9.59 4.71
N ARG A 21 -20.33 -8.63 4.91
CA ARG A 21 -21.00 -7.95 3.80
C ARG A 21 -20.02 -7.19 2.91
N GLN A 22 -19.08 -6.44 3.50
CA GLN A 22 -18.04 -5.74 2.75
C GLN A 22 -17.16 -6.69 1.93
N TYR A 23 -16.81 -7.84 2.51
CA TYR A 23 -16.09 -8.90 1.79
C TYR A 23 -16.88 -9.42 0.59
N GLU A 24 -18.16 -9.78 0.77
CA GLU A 24 -18.99 -10.29 -0.33
C GLU A 24 -19.23 -9.24 -1.42
N ASP A 25 -19.43 -7.96 -1.04
CA ASP A 25 -19.55 -6.86 -2.01
C ASP A 25 -18.27 -6.67 -2.83
N TRP A 26 -17.09 -6.85 -2.20
CA TRP A 26 -15.81 -6.80 -2.90
C TRP A 26 -15.60 -8.03 -3.79
N ARG A 27 -15.93 -9.22 -3.30
CA ARG A 27 -15.89 -10.47 -4.05
C ARG A 27 -16.79 -10.39 -5.28
N TRP A 28 -18.03 -9.94 -5.12
CA TRP A 28 -19.00 -9.80 -6.23
C TRP A 28 -18.49 -8.86 -7.32
N ARG A 29 -17.93 -7.71 -6.95
CA ARG A 29 -17.31 -6.77 -7.90
C ARG A 29 -16.15 -7.37 -8.70
N ASN A 30 -15.42 -8.34 -8.13
CA ASN A 30 -14.32 -9.03 -8.83
C ASN A 30 -14.82 -10.21 -9.67
N VAL A 31 -15.77 -10.99 -9.15
CA VAL A 31 -16.36 -12.14 -9.87
C VAL A 31 -17.05 -11.69 -11.16
N ASN A 32 -17.71 -10.53 -11.15
CA ASN A 32 -18.37 -9.98 -12.34
C ASN A 32 -17.41 -9.54 -13.46
N LYS A 33 -16.10 -9.46 -13.21
CA LYS A 33 -15.10 -9.16 -14.24
C LYS A 33 -14.71 -10.41 -15.06
N GLY A 34 -15.15 -11.61 -14.64
CA GLY A 34 -14.96 -12.86 -15.37
C GLY A 34 -14.47 -14.02 -14.49
N PRO A 35 -14.61 -15.27 -14.96
CA PRO A 35 -14.32 -16.47 -14.16
C PRO A 35 -12.85 -16.60 -13.74
N GLY A 36 -11.89 -16.09 -14.53
CA GLY A 36 -10.48 -16.06 -14.17
C GLY A 36 -10.21 -15.14 -12.97
N GLN A 37 -10.86 -13.97 -12.91
CA GLN A 37 -10.69 -13.01 -11.83
C GLN A 37 -11.30 -13.51 -10.51
N ALA A 38 -12.40 -14.27 -10.59
CA ALA A 38 -12.99 -14.93 -9.44
C ALA A 38 -12.02 -15.94 -8.79
N ALA A 39 -11.37 -16.78 -9.61
CA ALA A 39 -10.42 -17.78 -9.12
C ALA A 39 -9.17 -17.13 -8.49
N ILE A 40 -8.66 -16.05 -9.08
CA ILE A 40 -7.55 -15.26 -8.53
C ILE A 40 -7.95 -14.63 -7.19
N PHE A 41 -9.16 -14.08 -7.09
CA PHE A 41 -9.66 -13.49 -5.84
C PHE A 41 -9.70 -14.51 -4.71
N ASP A 42 -10.29 -15.69 -4.94
CA ASP A 42 -10.40 -16.74 -3.92
C ASP A 42 -9.02 -17.29 -3.48
N LEU A 43 -7.98 -17.12 -4.30
CA LEU A 43 -6.59 -17.49 -3.98
C LEU A 43 -5.86 -16.41 -3.15
N LEU A 44 -6.06 -15.14 -3.49
CA LEU A 44 -5.29 -14.03 -2.92
C LEU A 44 -5.96 -13.39 -1.70
N VAL A 45 -7.29 -13.44 -1.62
CA VAL A 45 -8.04 -12.75 -0.57
C VAL A 45 -8.46 -13.74 0.51
N PRO A 46 -8.04 -13.53 1.77
CA PRO A 46 -8.47 -14.36 2.89
C PRO A 46 -9.99 -14.33 3.07
N LYS A 47 -10.60 -15.50 3.24
CA LYS A 47 -12.04 -15.62 3.50
C LYS A 47 -12.39 -15.12 4.90
N PRO A 48 -13.64 -14.71 5.17
CA PRO A 48 -14.06 -14.26 6.49
C PRO A 48 -13.71 -15.22 7.63
N GLU A 49 -13.78 -16.54 7.39
CA GLU A 49 -13.43 -17.57 8.38
C GLU A 49 -11.94 -17.60 8.75
N ASP A 50 -11.08 -17.08 7.87
CA ASP A 50 -9.63 -17.00 8.03
C ASP A 50 -9.16 -15.59 8.42
N THR A 51 -10.09 -14.63 8.54
CA THR A 51 -9.77 -13.26 8.94
C THR A 51 -10.03 -13.01 10.41
N TYR A 52 -9.09 -12.29 11.04
CA TYR A 52 -9.21 -11.81 12.40
C TYR A 52 -9.32 -10.29 12.38
N GLN A 53 -10.26 -9.77 13.18
CA GLN A 53 -10.52 -8.35 13.33
C GLN A 53 -9.70 -7.79 14.49
N TRP A 54 -9.08 -6.66 14.21
CA TRP A 54 -8.36 -5.84 15.17
C TRP A 54 -8.95 -4.44 15.17
N ARG A 55 -8.79 -3.74 16.28
CA ARG A 55 -8.90 -2.29 16.31
C ARG A 55 -7.52 -1.74 16.56
N ILE A 56 -7.14 -0.73 15.77
CA ILE A 56 -5.87 -0.03 15.95
C ILE A 56 -6.16 1.42 16.32
N GLN A 57 -5.34 1.96 17.21
CA GLN A 57 -5.28 3.39 17.48
C GLN A 57 -4.02 3.95 16.83
N LEU A 58 -4.22 4.98 16.03
CA LEU A 58 -3.16 5.75 15.40
C LEU A 58 -2.62 6.82 16.37
N ASN A 59 -1.39 7.29 16.17
CA ASN A 59 -0.79 8.36 16.97
C ASN A 59 -1.56 9.70 16.91
N CYS A 60 -2.43 9.90 15.91
CA CYS A 60 -3.39 11.01 15.88
C CYS A 60 -4.63 10.82 16.79
N GLY A 61 -4.73 9.68 17.48
CA GLY A 61 -5.83 9.31 18.35
C GLY A 61 -6.99 8.60 17.65
N CYS A 62 -7.07 8.65 16.32
CA CYS A 62 -8.10 7.94 15.54
C CYS A 62 -8.02 6.44 15.75
N ILE A 63 -9.20 5.81 15.86
CA ILE A 63 -9.35 4.37 16.00
C ILE A 63 -10.10 3.85 14.79
N ARG A 64 -9.62 2.75 14.23
CA ARG A 64 -10.33 2.05 13.16
C ARG A 64 -10.14 0.55 13.26
N ASP A 65 -11.07 -0.15 12.64
CA ASP A 65 -11.08 -1.59 12.53
C ASP A 65 -10.29 -2.02 11.29
N VAL A 66 -9.43 -3.02 11.46
CA VAL A 66 -8.63 -3.60 10.39
C VAL A 66 -8.69 -5.12 10.50
N VAL A 67 -8.55 -5.80 9.37
CA VAL A 67 -8.56 -7.27 9.34
C VAL A 67 -7.21 -7.81 8.87
N THR A 68 -6.80 -8.95 9.42
CA THR A 68 -5.62 -9.68 8.93
C THR A 68 -5.98 -11.13 8.66
N HIS A 69 -5.19 -11.80 7.82
CA HIS A 69 -5.25 -13.25 7.74
C HIS A 69 -4.70 -13.83 9.05
N GLY A 70 -5.55 -14.49 9.84
CA GLY A 70 -5.18 -15.00 11.16
C GLY A 70 -4.98 -13.92 12.21
N ASN A 71 -4.71 -14.34 13.46
CA ASN A 71 -4.65 -13.50 14.65
C ASN A 71 -3.22 -13.24 15.17
N ALA A 72 -2.20 -13.36 14.31
CA ALA A 72 -0.82 -13.07 14.68
C ALA A 72 -0.57 -11.56 14.69
N LEU A 73 -0.03 -11.04 15.80
CA LEU A 73 0.27 -9.61 15.95
C LEU A 73 1.30 -9.14 14.93
N GLU A 74 2.27 -9.98 14.59
CA GLU A 74 3.30 -9.70 13.60
C GLU A 74 2.67 -9.38 12.24
N ARG A 75 1.59 -10.07 11.86
CA ARG A 75 0.85 -9.79 10.62
C ARG A 75 0.13 -8.45 10.66
N LEU A 76 -0.37 -8.04 11.82
CA LEU A 76 -0.93 -6.69 12.00
C LEU A 76 0.15 -5.63 11.86
N MET A 77 1.34 -5.86 12.43
CA MET A 77 2.45 -4.90 12.40
C MET A 77 3.12 -4.81 11.03
N GLN A 78 3.16 -5.91 10.26
CA GLN A 78 3.65 -5.92 8.87
C GLN A 78 2.65 -5.34 7.89
N ARG A 79 1.36 -5.25 8.26
CA ARG A 79 0.35 -4.64 7.42
C ARG A 79 0.60 -3.13 7.30
N SER A 80 0.30 -2.60 6.14
CA SER A 80 0.32 -1.18 5.84
C SER A 80 -0.90 -0.81 5.00
N ASP A 81 -1.20 0.49 4.95
CA ASP A 81 -2.19 1.01 4.01
C ASP A 81 -1.61 1.16 2.61
N ASN A 82 -2.50 1.18 1.64
CA ASN A 82 -2.20 1.69 0.33
C ASN A 82 -2.51 3.18 0.27
N TYR A 83 -1.76 3.90 -0.55
CA TYR A 83 -2.04 5.29 -0.89
C TYR A 83 -2.25 5.40 -2.39
N HIS A 84 -3.14 6.31 -2.77
CA HIS A 84 -3.45 6.56 -4.16
C HIS A 84 -2.69 7.81 -4.62
N HIS A 85 -2.10 7.72 -5.80
CA HIS A 85 -1.65 8.87 -6.58
C HIS A 85 -2.26 8.72 -7.96
N TRP A 86 -2.93 9.76 -8.45
CA TRP A 86 -3.67 9.85 -9.71
C TRP A 86 -4.14 8.52 -10.39
N HIS A 87 -3.26 7.77 -11.07
CA HIS A 87 -3.60 6.52 -11.78
C HIS A 87 -3.09 5.22 -11.14
N SER A 88 -2.42 5.27 -10.00
CA SER A 88 -1.83 4.10 -9.37
C SER A 88 -2.06 4.07 -7.86
N GLU A 89 -2.06 2.86 -7.34
CA GLU A 89 -2.18 2.54 -5.93
C GLU A 89 -0.86 1.90 -5.51
N GLU A 90 -0.25 2.46 -4.49
CA GLU A 90 1.06 2.03 -4.01
C GLU A 90 0.93 1.63 -2.54
N GLN A 91 1.65 0.57 -2.18
CA GLN A 91 1.66 0.11 -0.80
C GLN A 91 2.67 0.92 0.00
N LEU A 92 2.27 1.41 1.17
CA LEU A 92 3.20 2.04 2.11
C LEU A 92 4.17 0.99 2.69
N PRO A 93 5.35 1.43 3.16
CA PRO A 93 6.22 0.60 3.99
C PRO A 93 5.46 -0.09 5.13
N GLU A 94 5.91 -1.30 5.49
CA GLU A 94 5.29 -2.10 6.56
C GLU A 94 5.08 -1.28 7.85
N GLY A 95 3.91 -1.43 8.46
CA GLY A 95 3.56 -0.73 9.70
C GLY A 95 3.18 0.74 9.55
N GLN A 96 3.16 1.28 8.32
CA GLN A 96 2.67 2.62 8.05
C GLN A 96 1.20 2.63 7.65
N TRP A 97 0.48 3.62 8.17
CA TRP A 97 -0.97 3.71 8.06
C TRP A 97 -1.39 5.14 7.74
N LEU A 98 -2.51 5.32 7.06
CA LEU A 98 -3.09 6.63 6.78
C LEU A 98 -4.27 6.92 7.69
N CYS A 99 -4.34 8.15 8.17
CA CYS A 99 -5.55 8.67 8.79
C CYS A 99 -6.52 9.17 7.70
N HIS A 100 -7.65 8.49 7.55
CA HIS A 100 -8.71 8.88 6.60
C HIS A 100 -9.91 9.55 7.27
N ASP A 101 -9.86 9.80 8.58
CA ASP A 101 -10.98 10.44 9.29
C ASP A 101 -10.99 11.95 9.02
N PRO A 102 -11.95 12.48 8.24
CA PRO A 102 -12.01 13.90 7.93
C PRO A 102 -12.31 14.77 9.15
N LYS A 103 -12.77 14.18 10.26
CA LYS A 103 -13.02 14.90 11.53
C LYS A 103 -11.79 14.95 12.41
N CYS A 104 -10.73 14.23 12.07
CA CYS A 104 -9.48 14.26 12.82
C CYS A 104 -8.82 15.64 12.65
N PRO A 105 -8.48 16.37 13.73
CA PRO A 105 -7.81 17.67 13.63
C PRO A 105 -6.44 17.59 12.93
N GLN A 106 -5.82 16.40 12.94
CA GLN A 106 -4.56 16.14 12.26
C GLN A 106 -4.77 15.60 10.84
N HIS A 107 -5.97 15.23 10.42
CA HIS A 107 -6.19 14.82 9.03
C HIS A 107 -6.05 16.03 8.10
N ARG A 108 -5.49 15.79 6.92
CA ARG A 108 -5.21 16.82 5.93
C ARG A 108 -5.79 16.35 4.59
N LEU A 109 -6.85 17.03 4.15
CA LEU A 109 -7.44 16.77 2.84
C LEU A 109 -6.55 17.30 1.70
N THR A 110 -5.85 18.40 1.95
CA THR A 110 -4.92 19.06 1.03
C THR A 110 -3.66 19.45 1.78
N GLY A 111 -2.60 19.73 1.02
CA GLY A 111 -1.30 20.12 1.58
C GLY A 111 -0.51 18.96 2.18
N GLY A 112 0.61 19.30 2.78
CA GLY A 112 1.58 18.37 3.37
C GLY A 112 2.99 18.92 3.31
N PRO A 113 3.94 18.30 4.01
CA PRO A 113 5.30 18.80 4.08
C PRO A 113 5.90 18.88 2.68
N VAL A 114 6.59 19.98 2.40
CA VAL A 114 7.29 20.20 1.13
C VAL A 114 8.43 19.20 1.00
N ARG A 115 8.46 18.48 -0.13
CA ARG A 115 9.47 17.48 -0.47
C ARG A 115 10.04 17.77 -1.85
N ASP A 116 11.35 17.66 -1.98
CA ASP A 116 12.00 17.71 -3.28
C ASP A 116 11.55 16.55 -4.16
N ILE A 117 11.45 16.82 -5.47
CA ILE A 117 11.33 15.76 -6.47
C ILE A 117 12.75 15.24 -6.72
N VAL A 118 12.98 13.96 -6.39
CA VAL A 118 14.28 13.32 -6.56
C VAL A 118 14.37 12.52 -7.86
N GLU A 119 13.22 12.15 -8.44
CA GLU A 119 13.17 11.36 -9.68
C GLU A 119 11.88 11.65 -10.47
N TRP A 120 12.00 11.79 -11.79
CA TRP A 120 10.87 11.80 -12.73
C TRP A 120 10.78 10.42 -13.36
N ARG A 121 9.81 9.60 -12.94
CA ARG A 121 9.83 8.16 -13.24
C ARG A 121 9.15 7.82 -14.55
N LYS A 122 7.87 8.16 -14.65
CA LYS A 122 7.03 7.75 -15.76
C LYS A 122 6.27 8.95 -16.28
N ARG A 123 6.42 9.23 -17.57
CA ARG A 123 5.50 10.08 -18.32
C ARG A 123 4.34 9.20 -18.79
N HIS A 124 3.11 9.63 -18.56
CA HIS A 124 1.95 8.96 -19.15
C HIS A 124 1.79 9.39 -20.61
N ASP A 125 1.26 8.48 -21.44
CA ASP A 125 1.09 8.74 -22.87
C ASP A 125 -0.02 9.76 -23.12
N ASP A 126 -1.10 9.66 -22.33
CA ASP A 126 -2.24 10.57 -22.39
C ASP A 126 -1.91 11.92 -21.75
N LEU A 127 -2.31 12.99 -22.43
CA LEU A 127 -2.28 14.34 -21.88
C LEU A 127 -3.51 14.56 -21.00
N HIS A 128 -3.33 15.32 -19.92
CA HIS A 128 -4.44 15.80 -19.12
C HIS A 128 -5.00 17.09 -19.73
N HIS A 129 -6.27 17.06 -20.11
CA HIS A 129 -6.98 18.23 -20.63
C HIS A 129 -7.56 19.04 -19.47
N PHE A 130 -7.03 20.24 -19.24
CA PHE A 130 -7.59 21.19 -18.29
C PHE A 130 -8.64 22.04 -18.99
N GLU A 131 -9.89 21.91 -18.55
CA GLU A 131 -11.00 22.77 -18.98
C GLU A 131 -11.03 24.09 -18.20
N PRO A 132 -11.50 25.19 -18.80
CA PRO A 132 -11.79 26.42 -18.07
C PRO A 132 -12.87 26.17 -17.02
N MET A 133 -12.73 26.81 -15.85
CA MET A 133 -13.72 26.71 -14.79
C MET A 133 -14.52 28.00 -14.68
N GLU A 134 -15.83 27.92 -14.51
CA GLU A 134 -16.66 29.07 -14.16
C GLU A 134 -16.74 29.21 -12.64
N ILE A 135 -16.29 30.35 -12.12
CA ILE A 135 -16.41 30.71 -10.71
C ILE A 135 -17.10 32.07 -10.64
N ASP A 136 -18.22 32.15 -9.94
CA ASP A 136 -19.02 33.38 -9.78
C ASP A 136 -19.39 34.08 -11.11
N GLY A 137 -19.61 33.30 -12.17
CA GLY A 137 -19.95 33.80 -13.51
C GLY A 137 -18.75 34.30 -14.33
N GLU A 138 -17.53 34.19 -13.81
CA GLU A 138 -16.29 34.46 -14.55
C GLU A 138 -15.61 33.15 -14.96
N THR A 139 -15.24 33.04 -16.24
CA THR A 139 -14.44 31.93 -16.74
C THR A 139 -12.97 32.15 -16.37
N ILE A 140 -12.44 31.25 -15.54
CA ILE A 140 -11.06 31.25 -15.06
C ILE A 140 -10.24 30.19 -15.80
N GLY A 141 -9.09 30.62 -16.32
CA GLY A 141 -8.16 29.76 -17.04
C GLY A 141 -8.45 29.67 -18.53
N THR A 142 -7.51 29.06 -19.26
CA THR A 142 -7.66 28.75 -20.68
C THR A 142 -7.56 27.24 -20.88
N PRO A 143 -8.31 26.64 -21.82
CA PRO A 143 -8.14 25.22 -22.10
C PRO A 143 -6.70 24.93 -22.50
N HIS A 144 -6.10 23.89 -21.92
CA HIS A 144 -4.75 23.47 -22.29
C HIS A 144 -4.53 22.00 -21.93
N ASP A 145 -3.58 21.39 -22.63
CA ASP A 145 -3.14 20.03 -22.40
C ASP A 145 -1.79 20.03 -21.69
N ASP A 146 -1.66 19.21 -20.65
CA ASP A 146 -0.41 19.01 -19.94
C ASP A 146 0.02 17.53 -19.97
N ALA A 147 1.33 17.30 -20.06
CA ALA A 147 1.91 15.99 -19.81
C ALA A 147 1.81 15.66 -18.32
N VAL A 148 1.45 14.42 -18.04
CA VAL A 148 1.33 13.88 -16.68
C VAL A 148 2.56 13.04 -16.36
N TRP A 149 3.15 13.28 -15.20
CA TRP A 149 4.33 12.56 -14.73
C TRP A 149 4.10 11.99 -13.33
N ASP A 150 4.51 10.73 -13.14
CA ASP A 150 4.75 10.15 -11.83
C ASP A 150 6.15 10.58 -11.35
N VAL A 151 6.22 11.18 -10.16
CA VAL A 151 7.46 11.68 -9.56
C VAL A 151 7.70 11.02 -8.22
N LEU A 152 8.97 10.71 -7.92
CA LEU A 152 9.40 10.28 -6.59
C LEU A 152 9.79 11.50 -5.77
N LEU A 153 9.17 11.65 -4.60
CA LEU A 153 9.53 12.67 -3.64
C LEU A 153 10.66 12.19 -2.72
N SER A 154 11.41 13.11 -2.16
CA SER A 154 12.50 12.86 -1.20
C SER A 154 12.09 12.08 0.06
N CYS A 155 10.79 12.03 0.37
CA CYS A 155 10.25 11.18 1.44
C CYS A 155 10.03 9.70 1.02
N GLY A 156 10.25 9.36 -0.24
CA GLY A 156 10.03 8.03 -0.81
C GLY A 156 8.62 7.79 -1.36
N HIS A 157 7.69 8.74 -1.21
CA HIS A 157 6.35 8.62 -1.78
C HIS A 157 6.30 9.08 -3.23
N LEU A 158 5.41 8.45 -4.00
CA LEU A 158 5.06 8.87 -5.35
C LEU A 158 3.98 9.94 -5.33
N ASP A 159 4.03 10.79 -6.34
CA ASP A 159 3.08 11.88 -6.56
C ASP A 159 2.96 12.18 -8.06
N THR A 160 2.04 13.06 -8.42
CA THR A 160 1.78 13.42 -9.81
C THR A 160 2.12 14.88 -10.08
N LYS A 161 2.82 15.13 -11.19
CA LYS A 161 3.12 16.47 -11.69
C LYS A 161 2.62 16.68 -13.10
N PHE A 162 2.15 17.90 -13.34
CA PHE A 162 1.75 18.38 -14.65
C PHE A 162 2.83 19.30 -15.21
N THR A 163 3.17 19.08 -16.48
CA THR A 163 4.17 19.86 -17.20
C THR A 163 3.65 20.16 -18.61
N LYS A 164 4.26 21.13 -19.30
CA LYS A 164 3.95 21.32 -20.73
C LYS A 164 4.17 20.02 -21.52
N PRO A 165 3.39 19.75 -22.59
CA PRO A 165 3.43 18.47 -23.30
C PRO A 165 4.80 18.01 -23.80
N GLY A 166 5.64 18.96 -24.22
CA GLY A 166 6.99 18.72 -24.75
C GLY A 166 8.13 18.89 -23.76
N TRP A 167 7.83 19.18 -22.49
CA TRP A 167 8.86 19.30 -21.45
C TRP A 167 9.41 17.92 -21.06
N LYS A 168 10.72 17.84 -20.81
CA LYS A 168 11.40 16.66 -20.27
C LYS A 168 12.30 17.03 -19.08
N PRO A 169 12.63 16.07 -18.20
CA PRO A 169 13.44 16.34 -17.00
C PRO A 169 14.76 17.07 -17.27
N GLU A 170 15.40 16.79 -18.40
CA GLU A 170 16.67 17.40 -18.79
C GLU A 170 16.56 18.89 -19.12
N ASP A 171 15.36 19.38 -19.47
CA ASP A 171 15.12 20.80 -19.71
C ASP A 171 15.18 21.61 -18.40
N GLY A 172 14.97 20.94 -17.27
CA GLY A 172 14.92 21.54 -15.94
C GLY A 172 13.75 22.50 -15.74
N PRO A 173 13.64 23.11 -14.55
CA PRO A 173 12.60 24.09 -14.26
C PRO A 173 12.86 25.40 -15.01
N ALA A 174 11.91 25.83 -15.84
CA ALA A 174 11.93 27.17 -16.41
C ALA A 174 11.64 28.18 -15.30
N ARG A 175 12.53 29.18 -15.16
CA ARG A 175 12.28 30.34 -14.30
C ARG A 175 11.70 31.44 -15.17
N SER A 176 10.63 32.09 -14.70
CA SER A 176 10.06 33.22 -15.44
C SER A 176 11.12 34.30 -15.62
N THR A 177 11.60 34.49 -16.85
CA THR A 177 12.42 35.65 -17.26
C THR A 177 11.56 36.90 -17.45
N ARG A 178 10.23 36.74 -17.43
CA ARG A 178 9.26 37.77 -17.75
C ARG A 178 8.81 38.49 -16.47
N THR A 179 8.69 39.80 -16.60
CA THR A 179 8.10 40.79 -15.67
C THR A 179 6.61 40.58 -15.43
N LYS A 180 6.14 39.33 -15.27
CA LYS A 180 4.83 39.11 -14.63
C LYS A 180 4.97 39.65 -13.21
N LYS A 181 4.30 40.77 -12.92
CA LYS A 181 4.11 41.23 -11.55
C LYS A 181 3.24 40.20 -10.84
N TRP A 182 3.90 39.22 -10.23
CA TRP A 182 3.25 38.42 -9.20
C TRP A 182 2.87 39.35 -8.05
N ARG A 183 1.74 39.08 -7.40
CA ARG A 183 1.39 39.72 -6.13
C ARG A 183 2.52 39.49 -5.12
N GLY A 184 2.64 40.37 -4.12
CA GLY A 184 3.66 40.16 -3.09
C GLY A 184 3.41 38.84 -2.35
N LEU A 185 4.46 38.16 -1.90
CA LEU A 185 4.33 36.94 -1.09
C LEU A 185 3.42 37.20 0.13
N GLU A 186 3.67 38.27 0.87
CA GLU A 186 2.89 38.64 2.06
C GLU A 186 1.43 39.04 1.72
N GLU A 187 1.15 39.43 0.48
CA GLU A 187 -0.21 39.72 0.01
C GLU A 187 -0.97 38.41 -0.30
N ILE A 188 -0.28 37.40 -0.84
CA ILE A 188 -0.95 36.17 -1.28
C ILE A 188 -1.09 35.15 -0.15
N LEU A 189 -0.14 35.08 0.79
CA LEU A 189 -0.12 34.08 1.87
C LEU A 189 -1.47 33.97 2.61
N PRO A 190 -2.12 35.07 3.04
CA PRO A 190 -3.43 34.99 3.72
C PRO A 190 -4.55 34.37 2.89
N VAL A 191 -4.39 34.33 1.56
CA VAL A 191 -5.39 33.80 0.61
C VAL A 191 -5.12 32.32 0.30
N VAL A 192 -3.86 31.93 0.20
CA VAL A 192 -3.48 30.59 -0.32
C VAL A 192 -2.94 29.63 0.73
N ALA A 193 -2.42 30.14 1.86
CA ALA A 193 -1.88 29.31 2.92
C ALA A 193 -2.94 29.02 3.98
N LYS A 194 -3.33 27.75 4.11
CA LYS A 194 -4.29 27.31 5.14
C LYS A 194 -3.59 26.82 6.40
N ASP A 195 -2.35 26.38 6.27
CA ASP A 195 -1.50 25.92 7.36
C ASP A 195 0.00 26.18 7.07
N ASP A 196 0.84 25.80 8.02
CA ASP A 196 2.30 25.98 7.96
C ASP A 196 2.94 25.28 6.76
N ASP A 197 2.37 24.16 6.29
CA ASP A 197 2.88 23.41 5.14
C ASP A 197 2.57 24.14 3.83
N ASP A 198 1.37 24.73 3.70
CA ASP A 198 1.03 25.61 2.58
C ASP A 198 1.90 26.87 2.59
N GLU A 199 2.08 27.51 3.74
CA GLU A 199 2.97 28.66 3.86
C GLU A 199 4.39 28.30 3.42
N ALA A 200 4.95 27.19 3.92
CA ALA A 200 6.27 26.70 3.54
C ALA A 200 6.38 26.47 2.02
N TYR A 201 5.36 25.87 1.41
CA TYR A 201 5.30 25.68 -0.04
C TYR A 201 5.37 27.01 -0.79
N TRP A 202 4.48 27.96 -0.46
CA TRP A 202 4.42 29.25 -1.15
C TRP A 202 5.66 30.10 -0.92
N ARG A 203 6.20 30.14 0.31
CA ARG A 203 7.47 30.83 0.58
C ARG A 203 8.59 30.28 -0.30
N ARG A 204 8.66 28.95 -0.50
CA ARG A 204 9.66 28.33 -1.38
C ARG A 204 9.42 28.66 -2.85
N ILE A 205 8.17 28.63 -3.32
CA ILE A 205 7.80 29.04 -4.69
C ILE A 205 8.30 30.47 -4.99
N TYR A 206 8.09 31.42 -4.07
CA TYR A 206 8.56 32.80 -4.24
C TYR A 206 10.07 32.92 -4.16
N ALA A 207 10.72 32.22 -3.21
CA ALA A 207 12.18 32.21 -3.09
C ALA A 207 12.87 31.68 -4.36
N GLU A 208 12.27 30.67 -5.01
CA GLU A 208 12.77 30.09 -6.26
C GLU A 208 12.27 30.80 -7.54
N LYS A 209 11.59 31.95 -7.40
CA LYS A 209 11.07 32.78 -8.50
C LYS A 209 10.06 32.05 -9.40
N HIS A 210 9.12 31.34 -8.80
CA HIS A 210 8.04 30.61 -9.46
C HIS A 210 8.55 29.64 -10.55
N PRO A 211 9.33 28.60 -10.18
CA PRO A 211 9.80 27.60 -11.13
C PRO A 211 8.64 26.84 -11.78
N GLN A 212 8.75 26.56 -13.08
CA GLN A 212 7.78 25.76 -13.84
C GLN A 212 8.48 24.67 -14.68
N PRO A 213 8.26 23.37 -14.38
CA PRO A 213 7.58 22.86 -13.18
C PRO A 213 8.36 23.19 -11.91
N ALA A 214 7.69 23.18 -10.75
CA ALA A 214 8.38 23.31 -9.47
C ALA A 214 9.19 22.02 -9.16
N PRO A 215 10.46 22.11 -8.73
CA PRO A 215 11.29 20.94 -8.42
C PRO A 215 10.94 20.27 -7.07
N PHE A 216 9.76 20.58 -6.52
CA PHE A 216 9.27 20.07 -5.25
C PHE A 216 7.73 19.98 -5.28
N ASN A 217 7.17 19.23 -4.33
CA ASN A 217 5.73 19.20 -4.08
C ASN A 217 5.40 19.09 -2.60
N GLN A 218 4.16 19.39 -2.24
CA GLN A 218 3.61 18.99 -0.94
C GLN A 218 3.24 17.51 -0.98
N CYS A 219 3.75 16.71 -0.05
CA CYS A 219 3.43 15.29 0.00
C CYS A 219 2.15 15.02 0.81
N HIS A 220 1.02 14.82 0.13
CA HIS A 220 -0.27 14.51 0.75
C HIS A 220 -0.25 13.22 1.59
N THR A 221 0.53 12.22 1.15
CA THR A 221 0.72 10.97 1.88
C THR A 221 1.38 11.22 3.23
N CYS A 222 2.47 12.02 3.27
CA CYS A 222 3.14 12.37 4.52
C CYS A 222 2.21 13.12 5.49
N ALA A 223 1.33 14.00 4.97
CA ALA A 223 0.40 14.76 5.80
C ALA A 223 -0.53 13.85 6.62
N ASN A 224 -0.89 12.70 6.07
CA ASN A 224 -1.82 11.75 6.68
C ASN A 224 -1.16 10.48 7.25
N LEU A 225 0.16 10.35 7.13
CA LEU A 225 0.91 9.19 7.60
C LEU A 225 0.94 9.10 9.13
N ARG A 226 0.53 7.96 9.67
CA ARG A 226 0.43 7.70 11.11
C ARG A 226 1.06 6.37 11.48
N THR A 227 1.43 6.26 12.74
CA THR A 227 1.92 5.02 13.36
C THR A 227 0.86 4.44 14.28
N VAL A 228 0.85 3.12 14.44
CA VAL A 228 0.00 2.45 15.43
C VAL A 228 0.64 2.65 16.81
N VAL A 229 -0.16 3.10 17.78
CA VAL A 229 0.28 3.29 19.18
C VAL A 229 -0.39 2.31 20.13
N ALA A 230 -1.55 1.78 19.76
CA ALA A 230 -2.23 0.74 20.52
C ALA A 230 -3.09 -0.15 19.62
N TYR A 231 -3.38 -1.37 20.08
CA TYR A 231 -4.30 -2.29 19.42
C TYR A 231 -5.19 -3.03 20.42
N GLU A 232 -6.29 -3.55 19.89
CA GLU A 232 -7.24 -4.43 20.56
C GLU A 232 -7.56 -5.61 19.63
N GLY A 233 -7.37 -6.85 20.10
CA GLY A 233 -7.87 -8.04 19.41
C GLY A 233 -9.38 -8.19 19.61
N VAL A 234 -10.16 -8.15 18.54
CA VAL A 234 -11.64 -8.24 18.63
C VAL A 234 -12.08 -9.70 18.55
N GLY A 235 -11.68 -10.40 17.50
CA GLY A 235 -12.14 -11.77 17.26
C GLY A 235 -12.08 -12.18 15.79
N TRP A 236 -12.43 -13.44 15.54
CA TRP A 236 -12.59 -13.95 14.18
C TRP A 236 -13.84 -13.36 13.53
N VAL A 237 -13.71 -12.88 12.28
CA VAL A 237 -14.83 -12.26 11.55
C VAL A 237 -15.97 -13.24 11.33
N LYS A 238 -15.64 -14.51 11.05
CA LYS A 238 -16.60 -15.60 11.09
C LYS A 238 -16.03 -16.75 11.92
N PRO A 239 -16.83 -17.39 12.80
CA PRO A 239 -16.38 -18.54 13.55
C PRO A 239 -15.84 -19.60 12.58
N LYS A 240 -14.63 -20.08 12.82
CA LYS A 240 -14.08 -21.16 12.01
C LYS A 240 -15.03 -22.36 12.09
N PRO A 241 -15.47 -22.93 10.96
CA PRO A 241 -16.15 -24.22 11.00
C PRO A 241 -15.22 -25.19 11.73
N LYS A 242 -15.76 -25.93 12.72
CA LYS A 242 -14.99 -26.91 13.50
C LYS A 242 -14.18 -27.74 12.50
N SER A 243 -12.85 -27.71 12.63
CA SER A 243 -11.99 -28.45 11.72
C SER A 243 -12.47 -29.90 11.68
N VAL A 244 -13.04 -30.33 10.55
CA VAL A 244 -13.23 -31.75 10.30
C VAL A 244 -11.81 -32.27 10.21
N LYS A 245 -11.32 -32.87 11.30
CA LYS A 245 -9.97 -33.45 11.32
C LYS A 245 -9.87 -34.32 10.08
N PRO A 246 -8.89 -34.08 9.18
CA PRO A 246 -8.72 -34.96 8.04
C PRO A 246 -8.64 -36.38 8.59
N PRO A 247 -9.41 -37.33 8.02
CA PRO A 247 -9.41 -38.70 8.52
C PRO A 247 -7.95 -39.13 8.60
N LYS A 248 -7.49 -39.47 9.82
CA LYS A 248 -6.13 -39.94 10.04
C LYS A 248 -5.84 -40.96 8.95
N PRO A 249 -4.79 -40.80 8.12
CA PRO A 249 -4.48 -41.78 7.10
C PRO A 249 -4.36 -43.12 7.82
N LYS A 250 -5.18 -44.10 7.39
CA LYS A 250 -5.14 -45.44 7.99
C LYS A 250 -3.69 -45.90 7.91
N PRO A 251 -3.09 -46.36 9.02
CA PRO A 251 -1.73 -46.88 8.97
C PRO A 251 -1.69 -47.97 7.88
N PRO A 252 -0.66 -47.97 7.01
CA PRO A 252 -0.57 -48.95 5.94
C PRO A 252 -0.67 -50.34 6.54
N ALA A 253 -1.53 -51.18 5.95
CA ALA A 253 -1.75 -52.53 6.42
C ALA A 253 -0.40 -53.24 6.58
N ARG A 254 -0.23 -54.03 7.65
CA ARG A 254 1.00 -54.77 7.97
C ARG A 254 1.57 -55.52 6.75
N LYS A 255 0.70 -56.10 5.91
CA LYS A 255 1.08 -56.77 4.65
C LYS A 255 1.78 -55.85 3.65
N THR A 256 1.38 -54.58 3.58
CA THR A 256 2.00 -53.57 2.71
C THR A 256 3.40 -53.19 3.21
N LEU A 257 3.57 -53.08 4.53
CA LEU A 257 4.88 -52.84 5.15
C LEU A 257 5.81 -54.05 4.98
N GLU A 258 5.31 -55.27 5.20
CA GLU A 258 6.07 -56.51 4.99
C GLU A 258 6.53 -56.66 3.54
N LYS A 259 5.65 -56.35 2.56
CA LYS A 259 6.02 -56.36 1.14
C LYS A 259 7.10 -55.33 0.81
N ARG A 260 7.01 -54.13 1.40
CA ARG A 260 7.98 -53.06 1.19
C ARG A 260 9.32 -53.38 1.86
N LEU A 261 9.30 -53.97 3.05
CA LEU A 261 10.49 -54.45 3.76
C LEU A 261 11.22 -55.51 2.93
N LYS A 262 10.49 -56.54 2.47
CA LYS A 262 11.08 -57.61 1.64
C LYS A 262 11.70 -57.07 0.34
N LYS A 263 11.08 -56.05 -0.27
CA LYS A 263 11.63 -55.40 -1.46
C LYS A 263 12.94 -54.68 -1.13
N LEU A 264 12.96 -53.87 -0.08
CA LEU A 264 14.16 -53.13 0.34
C LEU A 264 15.29 -54.07 0.77
N GLU A 265 14.97 -55.18 1.45
CA GLU A 265 15.95 -56.21 1.80
C GLU A 265 16.55 -56.88 0.55
N SER A 266 15.73 -57.13 -0.48
CA SER A 266 16.22 -57.68 -1.75
C SER A 266 17.11 -56.69 -2.52
N GLU A 267 16.73 -55.40 -2.54
CA GLU A 267 17.53 -54.34 -3.17
C GLU A 267 18.86 -54.16 -2.43
N ALA A 268 18.83 -54.17 -1.09
CA ALA A 268 20.04 -54.09 -0.28
C ALA A 268 20.96 -55.31 -0.48
N ALA A 269 20.41 -56.51 -0.66
CA ALA A 269 21.19 -57.71 -0.97
C ALA A 269 21.85 -57.61 -2.35
N GLN A 270 21.12 -57.12 -3.36
CA GLN A 270 21.67 -56.88 -4.70
C GLN A 270 22.82 -55.87 -4.65
N LEU A 271 22.64 -54.73 -3.98
CA LEU A 271 23.69 -53.72 -3.83
C LEU A 271 24.93 -54.26 -3.09
N ARG A 272 24.75 -55.15 -2.12
CA ARG A 272 25.87 -55.81 -1.42
C ARG A 272 26.65 -56.77 -2.32
N GLU A 273 25.98 -57.46 -3.24
CA GLU A 273 26.65 -58.29 -4.23
C GLU A 273 27.35 -57.45 -5.30
N GLU A 274 26.74 -56.36 -5.76
CA GLU A 274 27.39 -55.39 -6.64
C GLU A 274 28.65 -54.79 -6.00
N LEU A 275 28.61 -54.45 -4.70
CA LEU A 275 29.79 -53.98 -3.97
C LEU A 275 30.92 -55.02 -3.90
N LYS A 276 30.62 -56.32 -3.96
CA LYS A 276 31.65 -57.38 -3.98
C LYS A 276 32.27 -57.57 -5.37
N THR A 277 31.54 -57.23 -6.43
CA THR A 277 32.02 -57.36 -7.81
C THR A 277 32.69 -56.09 -8.32
N LEU A 278 32.54 -54.97 -7.61
CA LEU A 278 33.29 -53.75 -7.90
C LEU A 278 34.76 -53.92 -7.48
N PRO A 279 35.73 -53.60 -8.36
CA PRO A 279 37.14 -53.61 -8.00
C PRO A 279 37.42 -52.57 -6.91
N VAL A 280 38.23 -52.93 -5.93
CA VAL A 280 38.72 -51.98 -4.91
C VAL A 280 39.57 -50.93 -5.63
N VAL A 281 39.03 -49.73 -5.78
CA VAL A 281 39.79 -48.57 -6.26
C VAL A 281 40.63 -48.10 -5.08
N ASP A 282 41.92 -48.45 -5.10
CA ASP A 282 42.92 -47.86 -4.20
C ASP A 282 43.10 -46.38 -4.59
N ASP A 283 42.42 -45.48 -3.89
CA ASP A 283 42.77 -44.06 -3.90
C ASP A 283 44.13 -43.89 -3.21
N LYS A 284 45.19 -43.88 -4.01
CA LYS A 284 46.48 -43.28 -3.66
C LYS A 284 46.69 -42.01 -4.47
N GLN A 285 47.09 -40.96 -3.74
CA GLN A 285 47.62 -39.68 -4.19
C GLN A 285 48.53 -39.76 -5.42
#